data_AF-A0A1C6N870-F1
#
_entry.id   AF-A0A1C6N870-F1
#
_cell.length_a   1.000
_cell.length_b   1.000
_cell.length_c   1.000
_cell.angle_alpha   90.00
_cell.angle_beta   90.00
_cell.angle_gamma   90.00
#
_symmetry.space_group_name_H-M   'P 1'
#
loop_
_entity.id
_entity.type
_entity.pdbx_description
1 polymer ?
#
loop_
_entity_poly.entity_id
_entity_poly.type
_entity_poly.pdbx_seq_one_letter_code
_entity_poly.pdbx_strand_id
1 'polypeptide(L)'
;MGEVGLRRSVAAAAALVLVVEAVGLVLLHIFLGMVVDEQQMSMAGLEPRSMSLSAVIAGALVGCYLLLCAVVFASTAIRDRAPVGILRILLISAAVVHGLLGAVSVGLVGWLAFVFMMVVLGLIVWSLLSYSVEERAAEGTSQPSTDNSPPPSGGPHPEPSAP
;
A
#
# COMPACT_ATOMS: atom_id res chain seq x y z
N MET A 1 -11.84 20.37 7.79
CA MET A 1 -10.42 20.46 8.22
C MET A 1 -9.91 19.19 8.92
N GLY A 2 -10.72 18.45 9.70
CA GLY A 2 -10.26 17.24 10.41
C GLY A 2 -9.86 16.04 9.54
N GLU A 3 -10.59 15.74 8.47
CA GLU A 3 -10.31 14.56 7.62
C GLU A 3 -9.01 14.64 6.83
N VAL A 4 -8.60 15.85 6.41
CA VAL A 4 -7.33 16.07 5.69
C VAL A 4 -6.14 15.90 6.65
N GLY A 5 -6.25 16.40 7.89
CA GLY A 5 -5.24 16.15 8.92
C GLY A 5 -5.11 14.68 9.28
N LEU A 6 -6.24 13.96 9.37
CA LEU A 6 -6.27 12.55 9.73
C LEU A 6 -5.57 11.66 8.68
N ARG A 7 -5.93 11.76 7.39
CA ARG A 7 -5.30 10.95 6.33
C ARG A 7 -3.80 11.16 6.24
N ARG A 8 -3.34 12.40 6.44
CA ARG A 8 -1.92 12.75 6.45
C ARG A 8 -1.18 12.13 7.63
N SER A 9 -1.80 12.17 8.82
CA SER A 9 -1.25 11.52 10.01
C SER A 9 -1.18 9.99 9.86
N VAL A 10 -2.19 9.38 9.24
CA VAL A 10 -2.22 7.93 8.98
C VAL A 10 -1.12 7.55 7.98
N ALA A 11 -0.95 8.30 6.88
CA ALA A 11 0.13 8.06 5.93
C ALA A 11 1.52 8.22 6.57
N ALA A 12 1.71 9.22 7.42
CA ALA A 12 2.95 9.40 8.18
C ALA A 12 3.21 8.26 9.17
N ALA A 13 2.17 7.79 9.86
CA ALA A 13 2.25 6.64 10.75
C ALA A 13 2.61 5.36 9.99
N ALA A 14 1.96 5.11 8.84
CA ALA A 14 2.29 3.98 7.97
C ALA A 14 3.76 4.03 7.51
N ALA A 15 4.25 5.20 7.08
CA ALA A 15 5.65 5.38 6.71
C ALA A 15 6.60 5.03 7.85
N LEU A 16 6.33 5.54 9.07
CA LEU A 16 7.18 5.28 10.23
C LEU A 16 7.20 3.80 10.61
N VAL A 17 6.03 3.15 10.64
CA VAL A 17 5.92 1.73 10.99
C VAL A 17 6.66 0.87 9.98
N LEU A 18 6.50 1.13 8.67
CA LEU A 18 7.22 0.39 7.63
C LEU A 18 8.75 0.54 7.71
N VAL A 19 9.26 1.72 8.12
CA VAL A 19 10.70 1.90 8.38
C VAL A 19 11.15 1.02 9.54
N VAL A 20 10.39 1.01 10.64
CA VAL A 20 10.70 0.18 11.82
C VAL A 20 10.67 -1.30 11.45
N GLU A 21 9.67 -1.75 10.69
CA GLU A 21 9.59 -3.12 10.20
C GLU A 21 10.73 -3.48 9.25
N ALA A 22 11.12 -2.59 8.35
CA ALA A 22 12.25 -2.81 7.46
C ALA A 22 13.54 -3.07 8.26
N VAL A 23 13.80 -2.24 9.27
CA VAL A 23 14.96 -2.42 10.17
C VAL A 23 14.84 -3.72 10.95
N GLY A 24 13.68 -4.00 11.54
CA GLY A 24 13.43 -5.23 12.31
C GLY A 24 13.64 -6.50 11.48
N LEU A 25 13.11 -6.55 10.25
CA LEU A 25 13.23 -7.70 9.36
C LEU A 25 14.64 -7.89 8.83
N VAL A 26 15.36 -6.81 8.51
CA VAL A 26 16.78 -6.90 8.11
C VAL A 26 17.62 -7.46 9.27
N LEU A 27 17.47 -6.92 10.47
CA LEU A 27 18.18 -7.41 11.66
C LEU A 27 17.83 -8.86 11.98
N LEU A 28 16.55 -9.24 11.85
CA LEU A 28 16.10 -10.61 12.05
C LEU A 28 16.73 -11.58 11.04
N HIS A 29 16.80 -11.21 9.76
CA HIS A 29 17.42 -12.06 8.73
C HIS A 29 18.94 -12.17 8.90
N ILE A 30 19.61 -11.07 9.28
CA ILE A 30 21.03 -11.10 9.63
C ILE A 30 21.26 -12.04 10.82
N PHE A 31 20.45 -11.92 11.86
CA PHE A 31 20.52 -12.79 13.03
C PHE A 31 20.29 -14.26 12.66
N LEU A 32 19.26 -14.54 11.86
CA LEU A 32 18.98 -15.91 11.40
C LEU A 32 20.11 -16.45 10.52
N GLY A 33 20.71 -15.62 9.67
CA GLY A 33 21.89 -15.98 8.89
C GLY A 33 23.09 -16.36 9.76
N MET A 34 23.38 -15.56 10.80
CA MET A 34 24.44 -15.87 11.78
C MET A 34 24.18 -17.17 12.52
N VAL A 35 22.93 -17.42 12.96
CA VAL A 35 22.55 -18.67 13.64
C VAL A 35 22.72 -19.87 12.71
N VAL A 36 22.32 -19.75 11.43
CA VAL A 36 22.46 -20.81 10.43
C VAL A 36 23.94 -21.10 10.12
N ASP A 37 24.80 -20.08 10.06
CA ASP A 37 26.25 -20.28 9.83
C ASP A 37 26.94 -21.02 11.00
N GLU A 38 26.48 -20.80 12.23
CA GLU A 38 26.99 -21.49 13.43
C GLU A 38 26.47 -22.94 13.56
N GLN A 39 25.34 -23.26 12.93
CA GLN A 39 24.85 -24.63 12.80
C GLN A 39 25.66 -25.36 11.71
N GLN A 40 26.91 -25.75 12.00
CA GLN A 40 27.78 -26.59 11.17
C GLN A 40 27.20 -28.01 11.01
N MET A 41 26.02 -28.12 10.41
CA MET A 41 25.34 -29.36 10.08
C MET A 41 25.47 -29.60 8.57
N SER A 42 26.03 -30.76 8.21
CA SER A 42 26.08 -31.25 6.83
C SER A 42 24.66 -31.55 6.32
N MET A 43 23.97 -30.54 5.82
CA MET A 43 22.66 -30.67 5.18
C MET A 43 22.86 -31.11 3.72
N ALA A 44 23.07 -32.41 3.51
CA ALA A 44 22.97 -33.08 2.20
C ALA A 44 23.71 -32.40 1.02
N GLY A 45 24.89 -31.82 1.25
CA GLY A 45 25.71 -31.19 0.21
C GLY A 45 25.34 -29.74 -0.16
N LEU A 46 24.39 -29.12 0.52
CA LEU A 46 24.17 -27.67 0.44
C LEU A 46 25.14 -26.96 1.39
N GLU A 47 26.03 -26.13 0.84
CA GLU A 47 26.99 -25.36 1.64
C GLU A 47 26.24 -24.38 2.57
N PRO A 48 26.44 -24.40 3.90
CA PRO A 48 25.76 -23.51 4.86
C PRO A 48 25.90 -22.02 4.50
N ARG A 49 27.04 -21.65 3.92
CA ARG A 49 27.32 -20.31 3.40
C ARG A 49 26.30 -19.85 2.36
N SER A 50 25.79 -20.76 1.52
CA SER A 50 24.76 -20.44 0.53
C SER A 50 23.39 -20.17 1.17
N MET A 51 23.04 -20.90 2.25
CA MET A 51 21.82 -20.68 3.02
C MET A 51 21.87 -19.36 3.80
N SER A 52 22.97 -19.09 4.52
CA SER A 52 23.15 -17.82 5.25
C SER A 52 23.12 -16.62 4.31
N LEU A 53 23.84 -16.69 3.18
CA LEU A 53 23.84 -15.64 2.17
C LEU A 53 22.41 -15.39 1.61
N SER A 54 21.65 -16.46 1.36
CA SER A 54 20.27 -16.33 0.88
C SER A 54 19.35 -15.66 1.89
N ALA A 55 19.50 -15.94 3.19
CA ALA A 55 18.74 -15.30 4.26
C ALA A 55 19.06 -13.81 4.35
N VAL A 56 20.34 -13.44 4.30
CA VAL A 56 20.77 -12.04 4.33
C VAL A 56 20.27 -11.28 3.09
N ILE A 57 20.40 -11.87 1.90
CA ILE A 57 19.89 -11.26 0.66
C ILE A 57 18.37 -11.09 0.72
N ALA A 58 17.63 -12.11 1.17
CA ALA A 58 16.18 -12.02 1.34
C ALA A 58 15.81 -10.88 2.30
N GLY A 59 16.49 -10.79 3.45
CA GLY A 59 16.31 -9.70 4.41
C GLY A 59 16.58 -8.32 3.80
N ALA A 60 17.67 -8.17 3.06
CA ALA A 60 18.01 -6.91 2.40
C ALA A 60 16.98 -6.51 1.33
N LEU A 61 16.50 -7.46 0.52
CA LEU A 61 15.47 -7.21 -0.50
C LEU A 61 14.13 -6.81 0.14
N VAL A 62 13.69 -7.52 1.16
CA VAL A 62 12.45 -7.21 1.90
C VAL A 62 12.58 -5.85 2.60
N GLY A 63 13.71 -5.58 3.26
CA GLY A 63 13.96 -4.29 3.89
C GLY A 63 13.95 -3.13 2.89
N CYS A 64 14.64 -3.28 1.76
CA CYS A 64 14.66 -2.29 0.69
C CYS A 64 13.24 -2.05 0.14
N TYR A 65 12.49 -3.11 -0.11
CA TYR A 65 11.10 -3.03 -0.56
C TYR A 65 10.20 -2.24 0.41
N LEU A 66 10.29 -2.52 1.72
CA LEU A 66 9.52 -1.80 2.72
C LEU A 66 9.95 -0.33 2.84
N LEU A 67 11.26 -0.04 2.74
CA LEU A 67 11.76 1.34 2.70
C LEU A 67 11.24 2.12 1.48
N LEU A 68 11.18 1.50 0.31
CA LEU A 68 10.58 2.11 -0.88
C LEU A 68 9.10 2.43 -0.64
N CYS A 69 8.34 1.51 -0.05
CA CYS A 69 6.94 1.75 0.32
C CYS A 69 6.80 2.90 1.34
N ALA A 70 7.67 2.94 2.35
CA ALA A 70 7.70 4.00 3.35
C ALA A 70 7.99 5.36 2.74
N VAL A 71 8.94 5.45 1.79
CA VAL A 71 9.24 6.69 1.06
C VAL A 71 8.03 7.18 0.25
N VAL A 72 7.27 6.26 -0.35
CA VAL A 72 6.02 6.62 -1.04
C VAL A 72 5.01 7.19 -0.05
N PHE A 73 4.79 6.54 1.10
CA PHE A 73 3.88 7.05 2.13
C PHE A 73 4.32 8.40 2.74
N ALA A 74 5.63 8.58 2.95
CA ALA A 74 6.17 9.86 3.42
C ALA A 74 5.93 10.95 2.35
N SER A 75 6.14 10.61 1.08
CA SER A 75 5.92 11.55 -0.03
C SER A 75 4.44 11.92 -0.18
N THR A 76 3.52 10.97 -0.02
CA THR A 76 2.07 11.24 -0.04
C THR A 76 1.65 12.05 1.17
N ALA A 77 2.18 11.79 2.36
CA ALA A 77 1.92 12.59 3.55
C ALA A 77 2.47 14.03 3.43
N ILE A 78 3.59 14.25 2.77
CA ILE A 78 4.17 15.59 2.60
C ILE A 78 3.43 16.37 1.49
N ARG A 79 3.18 15.73 0.35
CA ARG A 79 2.60 16.37 -0.84
C ARG A 79 1.07 16.40 -0.84
N ASP A 80 0.45 15.61 0.03
CA ASP A 80 -1.00 15.37 0.11
C ASP A 80 -1.63 15.01 -1.24
N ARG A 81 -0.89 14.23 -2.05
CA ARG A 81 -1.34 13.74 -3.36
C ARG A 81 -1.37 12.23 -3.38
N ALA A 82 -2.36 11.67 -4.06
CA ALA A 82 -2.50 10.23 -4.21
C ALA A 82 -1.30 9.63 -4.97
N PRO A 83 -0.79 8.46 -4.55
CA PRO A 83 0.19 7.72 -5.33
C PRO A 83 -0.50 7.09 -6.55
N VAL A 84 0.00 7.35 -7.76
CA VAL A 84 -0.58 6.88 -9.03
C VAL A 84 0.30 5.84 -9.73
N GLY A 85 -0.31 5.04 -10.60
CA GLY A 85 0.38 4.06 -11.44
C GLY A 85 1.23 3.05 -10.65
N ILE A 86 2.52 2.96 -10.96
CA ILE A 86 3.47 2.00 -10.39
C ILE A 86 3.57 2.15 -8.86
N LEU A 87 3.55 3.38 -8.33
CA LEU A 87 3.63 3.62 -6.89
C LEU A 87 2.43 3.02 -6.14
N ARG A 88 1.24 3.08 -6.76
CA ARG A 88 0.04 2.47 -6.21
C ARG A 88 0.13 0.94 -6.20
N ILE A 89 0.63 0.35 -7.29
CA ILE A 89 0.85 -1.10 -7.40
C ILE A 89 1.83 -1.57 -6.33
N LEU A 90 2.91 -0.81 -6.11
CA LEU A 90 3.89 -1.07 -5.05
C LEU A 90 3.20 -1.15 -3.68
N LEU A 91 2.38 -0.16 -3.32
CA LEU A 91 1.66 -0.16 -2.04
C LEU A 91 0.59 -1.26 -1.93
N ILE A 92 -0.10 -1.59 -3.02
CA ILE A 92 -1.06 -2.70 -3.05
C ILE A 92 -0.33 -4.03 -2.81
N SER A 93 0.80 -4.25 -3.47
CA SER A 93 1.61 -5.46 -3.21
C SER A 93 2.04 -5.53 -1.74
N ALA A 94 2.33 -4.39 -1.10
CA ALA A 94 2.71 -4.36 0.30
C ALA A 94 1.54 -4.78 1.18
N ALA A 95 0.33 -4.28 0.89
CA ALA A 95 -0.89 -4.72 1.57
C ALA A 95 -1.10 -6.25 1.44
N VAL A 96 -0.92 -6.80 0.24
CA VAL A 96 -1.06 -8.25 0.02
C VAL A 96 -0.04 -9.04 0.83
N VAL A 97 1.23 -8.62 0.83
CA VAL A 97 2.30 -9.26 1.62
C VAL A 97 1.97 -9.22 3.12
N HIS A 98 1.51 -8.10 3.66
CA HIS A 98 1.15 -7.99 5.07
C HIS A 98 -0.08 -8.82 5.42
N GLY A 99 -1.06 -8.91 4.53
CA GLY A 99 -2.21 -9.80 4.69
C GLY A 99 -1.80 -11.27 4.78
N LEU A 100 -0.92 -11.70 3.87
CA LEU A 100 -0.41 -13.08 3.88
C LEU A 100 0.43 -13.37 5.12
N LEU A 101 1.35 -12.47 5.48
CA LEU A 101 2.15 -12.58 6.70
C LEU A 101 1.30 -12.59 7.96
N GLY A 102 0.24 -11.77 8.01
CA GLY A 102 -0.74 -11.78 9.09
C GLY A 102 -1.42 -13.14 9.22
N ALA A 103 -1.92 -13.71 8.13
CA ALA A 103 -2.55 -15.03 8.13
C ALA A 103 -1.60 -16.12 8.64
N VAL A 104 -0.34 -16.11 8.20
CA VAL A 104 0.69 -17.06 8.64
C VAL A 104 1.05 -16.85 10.13
N SER A 105 1.06 -15.60 10.59
CA SER A 105 1.43 -15.24 11.97
C SER A 105 0.49 -15.83 13.01
N VAL A 106 -0.80 -16.01 12.70
CA VAL A 106 -1.78 -16.63 13.62
C VAL A 106 -1.35 -18.05 14.01
N GLY A 107 -0.81 -18.81 13.06
CA GLY A 107 -0.43 -20.22 13.27
C GLY A 107 0.99 -20.42 13.78
N LEU A 108 1.96 -19.61 13.32
CA LEU A 108 3.38 -19.85 13.59
C LEU A 108 3.98 -18.98 14.70
N VAL A 109 3.45 -17.77 14.91
CA VAL A 109 4.09 -16.76 15.77
C VAL A 109 3.22 -16.42 16.97
N GLY A 110 1.91 -16.25 16.75
CA GLY A 110 0.91 -16.00 17.79
C GLY A 110 0.05 -14.76 17.54
N TRP A 111 -0.94 -14.58 18.42
CA TRP A 111 -1.98 -13.55 18.29
C TRP A 111 -1.44 -12.12 18.27
N LEU A 112 -0.41 -11.80 19.06
CA LEU A 112 0.13 -10.45 19.11
C LEU A 112 0.77 -10.02 17.78
N ALA A 113 1.52 -10.92 17.15
CA ALA A 113 2.11 -10.69 15.83
C ALA A 113 1.00 -10.51 14.77
N PHE A 114 -0.05 -11.33 14.82
CA PHE A 114 -1.20 -11.16 13.94
C PHE A 114 -1.85 -9.77 14.09
N VAL A 115 -2.13 -9.33 15.33
CA VAL A 115 -2.73 -8.01 15.57
C VAL A 115 -1.83 -6.90 15.05
N PHE A 116 -0.52 -6.98 15.30
CA PHE A 116 0.44 -6.02 14.76
C PHE A 116 0.36 -5.95 13.23
N MET A 117 0.42 -7.10 12.54
CA MET A 117 0.30 -7.17 11.07
C MET A 117 -1.03 -6.58 10.56
N MET A 118 -2.14 -6.81 11.27
CA MET A 118 -3.44 -6.24 10.91
C MET A 118 -3.50 -4.73 11.11
N VAL A 119 -2.81 -4.19 12.13
CA VAL A 119 -2.68 -2.74 12.30
C VAL A 119 -1.92 -2.13 11.12
N VAL A 120 -0.76 -2.70 10.75
CA VAL A 120 0.01 -2.21 9.60
C VAL A 120 -0.80 -2.29 8.31
N LEU A 121 -1.42 -3.45 8.04
CA LEU A 121 -2.31 -3.64 6.89
C LEU A 121 -3.44 -2.60 6.87
N GLY A 122 -4.07 -2.37 8.03
CA GLY A 122 -5.13 -1.38 8.19
C GLY A 122 -4.66 0.03 7.84
N LEU A 123 -3.47 0.44 8.28
CA LEU A 123 -2.88 1.75 7.93
C LEU A 123 -2.65 1.88 6.42
N ILE A 124 -2.09 0.84 5.78
CA ILE A 124 -1.83 0.83 4.34
C ILE A 124 -3.15 0.95 3.56
N VAL A 125 -4.12 0.09 3.87
CA VAL A 125 -5.42 0.03 3.17
C VAL A 125 -6.21 1.31 3.39
N TRP A 126 -6.26 1.82 4.63
CA TRP A 126 -6.91 3.08 4.95
C TRP A 126 -6.34 4.21 4.10
N SER A 127 -5.01 4.34 4.06
CA SER A 127 -4.36 5.38 3.28
C SER A 127 -4.62 5.23 1.78
N LEU A 128 -4.59 4.02 1.23
CA LEU A 128 -4.91 3.79 -0.18
C LEU A 128 -6.35 4.18 -0.50
N LEU A 129 -7.29 3.83 0.36
CA LEU A 129 -8.70 4.13 0.16
C LEU A 129 -8.97 5.63 0.28
N SER A 130 -8.43 6.30 1.31
CA SER A 130 -8.64 7.73 1.55
C SER A 130 -8.14 8.60 0.40
N TYR A 131 -6.96 8.29 -0.15
CA TYR A 131 -6.41 9.04 -1.27
C TYR A 131 -7.09 8.70 -2.61
N SER A 132 -7.64 7.48 -2.77
CA SER A 132 -8.35 7.09 -3.99
C SER A 132 -9.74 7.70 -4.15
N VAL A 133 -10.45 7.96 -3.04
CA VAL A 133 -11.78 8.60 -3.07
C VAL A 133 -11.67 10.06 -3.50
N GLU A 134 -10.64 10.77 -3.03
CA GLU A 134 -10.37 12.16 -3.39
C GLU A 134 -10.05 12.32 -4.88
N GLU A 135 -9.23 11.44 -5.44
CA GLU A 135 -8.85 11.45 -6.86
C GLU A 135 -10.09 11.32 -7.76
N ARG A 136 -11.00 10.40 -7.42
CA ARG A 136 -12.28 10.27 -8.13
C ARG A 136 -13.21 11.48 -7.99
N ALA A 137 -13.23 12.12 -6.82
CA ALA A 137 -14.01 13.35 -6.63
C ALA A 137 -13.48 14.52 -7.48
N ALA A 138 -12.16 14.63 -7.60
CA ALA A 138 -11.51 15.63 -8.45
C ALA A 138 -11.76 15.36 -9.95
N GLU A 139 -11.70 14.09 -10.38
CA GLU A 139 -12.00 13.69 -11.77
C GLU A 139 -13.48 13.91 -12.13
N GLY A 140 -14.42 13.56 -11.23
CA GLY A 140 -15.86 13.73 -11.46
C GLY A 140 -16.33 15.19 -11.54
N THR A 141 -15.60 16.11 -10.93
CA THR A 141 -15.86 17.56 -11.04
C THR A 141 -15.34 18.15 -12.36
N SER A 142 -14.45 17.43 -13.05
CA SER A 142 -13.77 17.89 -14.27
C SER A 142 -14.43 17.42 -15.57
N GLN A 143 -15.51 16.63 -15.51
CA GLN A 143 -16.24 16.22 -16.70
C GLN A 143 -17.23 17.34 -17.10
N PRO A 144 -17.05 18.01 -18.26
CA PRO A 144 -18.08 18.90 -18.75
C PRO A 144 -19.33 18.05 -19.01
N SER A 145 -20.45 18.46 -18.44
CA SER A 145 -21.75 17.91 -18.77
C SER A 145 -21.96 18.09 -20.27
N THR A 146 -21.64 17.07 -21.07
CA THR A 146 -22.17 16.97 -22.43
C THR A 146 -23.63 16.56 -22.26
N ASP A 147 -24.45 17.57 -21.95
CA ASP A 147 -25.89 17.54 -22.09
C ASP A 147 -26.21 17.39 -23.58
N ASN A 148 -26.08 16.16 -24.09
CA ASN A 148 -26.61 15.75 -25.38
C ASN A 148 -28.11 15.51 -25.22
N SER A 149 -28.84 16.57 -24.87
CA SER A 149 -30.25 16.67 -25.17
C SER A 149 -30.38 16.99 -26.66
N PRO A 150 -31.07 16.17 -27.48
CA PRO A 150 -31.29 16.50 -28.89
C PRO A 150 -32.06 17.82 -28.98
N PRO A 151 -31.77 18.72 -29.94
CA PRO A 151 -32.53 19.95 -30.08
C PRO A 151 -34.00 19.62 -30.35
N PRO A 152 -34.97 20.32 -29.74
CA PRO A 152 -36.36 20.17 -30.15
C PRO A 152 -36.43 20.60 -31.61
N SER A 153 -36.74 19.65 -32.49
CA SER A 153 -36.92 19.90 -33.91
C SER A 153 -38.06 20.91 -34.06
N GLY A 154 -37.69 22.12 -34.48
CA GLY A 154 -38.62 23.18 -34.83
C GLY A 154 -39.45 22.75 -36.02
N GLY A 155 -40.69 22.35 -35.77
CA GLY A 155 -41.74 22.34 -36.79
C GLY A 155 -42.46 23.69 -36.76
N PRO A 156 -42.57 24.43 -37.87
CA PRO A 156 -43.44 25.57 -37.93
C PRO A 156 -44.87 25.09 -38.24
N HIS A 157 -45.80 25.30 -37.30
CA HIS A 157 -47.18 25.52 -37.70
C HIS A 157 -47.80 26.63 -36.84
N PRO A 158 -48.21 27.75 -37.45
CA PRO A 158 -48.87 28.82 -36.73
C PRO A 158 -50.28 28.37 -36.36
N GLU A 159 -50.64 28.56 -35.10
CA GLU A 159 -52.01 28.78 -34.68
C GLU A 159 -52.26 30.29 -34.76
N PRO A 160 -53.37 30.74 -35.36
CA PRO A 160 -54.22 31.64 -34.57
C PRO A 160 -55.73 31.48 -34.83
N SER A 161 -56.43 31.29 -33.71
CA SER A 161 -57.64 32.03 -33.27
C SER A 161 -59.00 31.78 -33.94
N ALA A 162 -59.96 31.40 -33.09
CA ALA A 162 -61.42 31.35 -33.26
C ALA A 162 -62.05 32.75 -33.48
N PRO A 163 -63.38 32.95 -33.65
CA PRO A 163 -64.54 32.27 -33.02
C PRO A 163 -65.31 31.27 -33.89
#